data_AF-A0A846CTH2-F1
#
_entry.id   AF-A0A846CTH2-F1
#
_cell.length_a   1.000
_cell.length_b   1.000
_cell.length_c   1.000
_cell.angle_alpha   90.00
_cell.angle_beta   90.00
_cell.angle_gamma   90.00
#
_symmetry.space_group_name_H-M   'P 1'
#
loop_
_entity.id
_entity.type
_entity.pdbx_description
1 polymer ?
#
loop_
_entity_poly.entity_id
_entity_poly.type
_entity_poly.pdbx_seq_one_letter_code
_entity_poly.pdbx_strand_id
1 'polypeptide(L)'
;MDTKAFKRSLQKSDNYHRKGFGHEAEVTSQLESEYQSSLIQEIRANNYRLQQGDVTIRLAEAFGFCWGVERAVAMAYETRTHFPNEQIWITNEIIHNPSVNQRLREMSVGFIAVEDGKKDFSVVGAGDVVILPAFGASVQEMQLLHEKDCKIVDTTCPWVSKVWNTVEKHKKKEYTSIIHGKYKHEETVATSSFAGKYLVVLNLQEAEYVANYILNGGNREEFLDKFKNAISAGFDPERDLERIGIANQTTMLKTETEQMGKLFERTMMKKYGTSNLNDHFQSFNTICDATQERQDAMLELVEEKLDLMIVIGGFNSSNTTHLQEIAIERQLPSYHIDSVNRIISADEIEHKPLHQEVEVARNWLPSGSIVVGVTSGASTPDKVVEDVINKIFELKATAVAV
;
A
#
# COMPACT_ATOMS: atom_id res chain seq x y z
N MET A 1 4.26 24.22 -13.14
CA MET A 1 2.91 24.49 -12.60
C MET A 1 2.95 24.56 -11.07
N ASP A 2 2.24 25.51 -10.47
CA ASP A 2 2.05 25.55 -9.02
C ASP A 2 0.96 24.54 -8.62
N THR A 3 1.41 23.34 -8.30
CA THR A 3 0.60 22.17 -7.89
C THR A 3 -0.22 22.46 -6.64
N LYS A 4 0.31 23.29 -5.73
CA LYS A 4 -0.38 23.68 -4.50
C LYS A 4 -1.49 24.68 -4.75
N ALA A 5 -1.26 25.67 -5.61
CA ALA A 5 -2.30 26.62 -6.03
C ALA A 5 -3.44 25.90 -6.77
N PHE A 6 -3.09 25.01 -7.71
CA PHE A 6 -4.06 24.18 -8.42
C PHE A 6 -4.91 23.33 -7.46
N LYS A 7 -4.27 22.58 -6.56
CA LYS A 7 -4.99 21.75 -5.58
C LYS A 7 -5.95 22.56 -4.71
N ARG A 8 -5.55 23.77 -4.29
CA ARG A 8 -6.42 24.70 -3.54
C ARG A 8 -7.60 25.19 -4.36
N SER A 9 -7.42 25.41 -5.66
CA SER A 9 -8.49 25.77 -6.58
C SER A 9 -9.47 24.61 -6.74
N LEU A 10 -8.94 23.41 -7.01
CA LEU A 10 -9.71 22.18 -7.17
C LEU A 10 -10.57 21.89 -5.92
N GLN A 11 -9.98 22.00 -4.73
CA GLN A 11 -10.67 21.77 -3.45
C GLN A 11 -11.79 22.77 -3.13
N LYS A 12 -11.85 23.90 -3.84
CA LYS A 12 -12.93 24.90 -3.72
C LYS A 12 -14.00 24.73 -4.79
N SER A 13 -13.79 23.86 -5.77
CA SER A 13 -14.78 23.56 -6.79
C SER A 13 -15.94 22.77 -6.18
N ASP A 14 -17.17 23.09 -6.59
CA ASP A 14 -18.36 22.35 -6.19
C ASP A 14 -18.34 20.89 -6.70
N ASN A 15 -17.57 20.62 -7.75
CA ASN A 15 -17.38 19.30 -8.36
C ASN A 15 -16.26 18.48 -7.71
N TYR A 16 -15.69 18.92 -6.57
CA TYR A 16 -14.67 18.15 -5.85
C TYR A 16 -15.12 17.80 -4.43
N HIS A 17 -15.29 16.51 -4.17
CA HIS A 17 -15.79 15.97 -2.92
C HIS A 17 -14.69 15.19 -2.20
N ARG A 18 -14.41 15.56 -0.94
CA ARG A 18 -13.41 14.87 -0.09
C ARG A 18 -13.99 14.34 1.23
N LYS A 19 -15.29 14.54 1.43
CA LYS A 19 -16.07 14.05 2.56
C LYS A 19 -17.13 13.10 2.02
N GLY A 20 -17.65 12.24 2.89
CA GLY A 20 -18.82 11.41 2.59
C GLY A 20 -20.05 12.27 2.26
N PHE A 21 -21.08 11.63 1.75
CA PHE A 21 -22.31 12.26 1.26
C PHE A 21 -23.45 12.24 2.29
N GLY A 22 -23.17 11.79 3.51
CA GLY A 22 -24.15 11.72 4.60
C GLY A 22 -24.92 10.41 4.62
N HIS A 23 -24.43 9.37 3.94
CA HIS A 23 -25.00 8.02 3.92
C HIS A 23 -24.24 7.05 4.83
N GLU A 24 -23.46 7.57 5.77
CA GLU A 24 -22.53 6.80 6.62
C GLU A 24 -23.23 5.66 7.37
N ALA A 25 -24.42 5.88 7.95
CA ALA A 25 -25.13 4.86 8.71
C ALA A 25 -25.59 3.67 7.85
N GLU A 26 -26.16 3.94 6.67
CA GLU A 26 -26.64 2.92 5.73
C GLU A 26 -25.47 2.09 5.18
N VAL A 27 -24.40 2.78 4.77
CA VAL A 27 -23.20 2.14 4.22
C VAL A 27 -22.45 1.35 5.29
N THR A 28 -22.37 1.84 6.53
CA THR A 28 -21.71 1.14 7.63
C THR A 28 -22.34 -0.22 7.87
N SER A 29 -23.67 -0.28 8.00
CA SER A 29 -24.36 -1.57 8.19
C SER A 29 -24.13 -2.55 7.03
N GLN A 30 -24.06 -2.04 5.80
CA GLN A 30 -23.74 -2.89 4.64
C GLN A 30 -22.29 -3.41 4.72
N LEU A 31 -21.31 -2.55 4.99
CA LEU A 31 -19.90 -2.93 5.11
C LEU A 31 -19.66 -3.91 6.25
N GLU A 32 -20.32 -3.71 7.40
CA GLU A 32 -20.26 -4.63 8.53
C GLU A 32 -20.71 -6.04 8.12
N SER A 33 -21.84 -6.14 7.42
CA SER A 33 -22.36 -7.42 6.95
C SER A 33 -21.47 -8.10 5.90
N GLU A 34 -20.79 -7.32 5.06
CA GLU A 34 -19.97 -7.84 3.95
C GLU A 34 -18.53 -8.19 4.39
N TYR A 35 -17.97 -7.47 5.37
CA TYR A 35 -16.53 -7.51 5.65
C TYR A 35 -16.13 -7.88 7.08
N GLN A 36 -17.03 -7.76 8.07
CA GLN A 36 -16.71 -8.16 9.44
C GLN A 36 -16.92 -9.67 9.68
N SER A 37 -16.30 -10.17 10.74
CA SER A 37 -16.35 -11.58 11.14
C SER A 37 -16.52 -11.70 12.66
N SER A 38 -17.51 -12.48 13.10
CA SER A 38 -17.67 -12.84 14.51
C SER A 38 -16.57 -13.78 14.99
N LEU A 39 -16.07 -14.68 14.12
CA LEU A 39 -14.94 -15.54 14.45
C LEU A 39 -13.71 -14.71 14.79
N ILE A 40 -13.40 -13.70 13.98
CA ILE A 40 -12.26 -12.83 14.24
C ILE A 40 -12.42 -12.08 15.57
N GLN A 41 -13.63 -11.63 15.92
CA GLN A 41 -13.90 -11.02 17.23
C GLN A 41 -13.66 -12.01 18.39
N GLU A 42 -14.06 -13.27 18.24
CA GLU A 42 -13.79 -14.33 19.20
C GLU A 42 -12.28 -14.57 19.37
N ILE A 43 -11.53 -14.66 18.27
CA ILE A 43 -10.07 -14.86 18.30
C ILE A 43 -9.40 -13.68 19.03
N ARG A 44 -9.80 -12.44 18.74
CA ARG A 44 -9.30 -11.24 19.45
C ARG A 44 -9.57 -11.32 20.95
N ALA A 45 -10.78 -11.71 21.36
CA ALA A 45 -11.16 -11.87 22.77
C ALA A 45 -10.37 -12.98 23.48
N ASN A 46 -9.87 -13.97 22.74
CA ASN A 46 -9.08 -15.09 23.23
C ASN A 46 -7.57 -14.87 23.08
N ASN A 47 -7.09 -13.62 23.24
CA ASN A 47 -5.68 -13.24 23.11
C ASN A 47 -5.06 -13.67 21.78
N TYR A 48 -5.80 -13.40 20.69
CA TYR A 48 -5.38 -13.71 19.32
C TYR A 48 -5.04 -15.19 19.08
N ARG A 49 -5.70 -16.09 19.82
CA ARG A 49 -5.48 -17.54 19.75
C ARG A 49 -6.80 -18.29 19.62
N LEU A 50 -6.82 -19.28 18.75
CA LEU A 50 -7.92 -20.23 18.62
C LEU A 50 -7.36 -21.62 18.40
N GLN A 51 -7.95 -22.62 19.05
CA GLN A 51 -7.54 -24.01 18.88
C GLN A 51 -8.75 -24.88 18.62
N GLN A 52 -8.67 -25.68 17.55
CA GLN A 52 -9.67 -26.67 17.19
C GLN A 52 -8.96 -27.95 16.75
N GLY A 53 -9.17 -29.04 17.49
CA GLY A 53 -8.46 -30.31 17.28
C GLY A 53 -6.94 -30.11 17.31
N ASP A 54 -6.28 -30.57 16.26
CA ASP A 54 -4.83 -30.52 16.06
C ASP A 54 -4.31 -29.19 15.50
N VAL A 55 -5.15 -28.17 15.34
CA VAL A 55 -4.73 -26.88 14.79
C VAL A 55 -4.85 -25.80 15.85
N THR A 56 -3.75 -25.09 16.08
CA THR A 56 -3.74 -23.82 16.80
C THR A 56 -3.49 -22.70 15.81
N ILE A 57 -4.40 -21.73 15.76
CA ILE A 57 -4.22 -20.46 15.05
C ILE A 57 -3.68 -19.42 16.02
N ARG A 58 -2.62 -18.72 15.61
CA ARG A 58 -2.12 -17.49 16.23
C ARG A 58 -2.28 -16.36 15.23
N LEU A 59 -3.15 -15.41 15.55
CA LEU A 59 -3.43 -14.26 14.71
C LEU A 59 -2.50 -13.12 15.13
N ALA A 60 -2.00 -12.34 14.17
CA ALA A 60 -1.28 -11.10 14.50
C ALA A 60 -2.20 -10.16 15.30
N GLU A 61 -1.65 -9.35 16.20
CA GLU A 61 -2.49 -8.43 17.00
C GLU A 61 -3.08 -7.28 16.16
N ALA A 62 -2.37 -6.89 15.10
CA ALA A 62 -2.82 -5.93 14.11
C ALA A 62 -2.81 -6.54 12.71
N PHE A 63 -3.97 -6.55 12.05
CA PHE A 63 -4.21 -7.09 10.70
C PHE A 63 -5.50 -6.48 10.12
N GLY A 64 -5.88 -6.89 8.92
CA GLY A 64 -7.17 -6.56 8.32
C GLY A 64 -7.24 -5.13 7.78
N PHE A 65 -8.43 -4.59 7.56
CA PHE A 65 -8.62 -3.21 7.09
C PHE A 65 -7.98 -2.18 8.02
N CYS A 66 -7.33 -1.17 7.45
CA CYS A 66 -6.96 0.03 8.18
C CYS A 66 -8.01 1.14 7.98
N TRP A 67 -8.03 2.12 8.88
CA TRP A 67 -8.99 3.24 8.81
C TRP A 67 -8.99 3.96 7.46
N GLY A 68 -7.82 4.15 6.84
CA GLY A 68 -7.72 4.79 5.52
C GLY A 68 -8.41 3.99 4.41
N VAL A 69 -8.36 2.66 4.50
CA VAL A 69 -9.05 1.73 3.60
C VAL A 69 -10.55 1.72 3.88
N GLU A 70 -10.97 1.58 5.14
CA GLU A 70 -12.39 1.62 5.53
C GLU A 70 -13.07 2.89 5.04
N ARG A 71 -12.43 4.04 5.28
CA ARG A 71 -12.93 5.33 4.80
C ARG A 71 -13.06 5.37 3.29
N ALA A 72 -12.07 4.85 2.56
CA ALA A 72 -12.10 4.90 1.10
C ALA A 72 -13.19 3.99 0.50
N VAL A 73 -13.35 2.79 1.06
CA VAL A 73 -14.41 1.84 0.65
C VAL A 73 -15.79 2.41 1.01
N ALA A 74 -15.97 2.94 2.22
CA ALA A 74 -17.21 3.58 2.63
C ALA A 74 -17.59 4.75 1.71
N MET A 75 -16.64 5.64 1.41
CA MET A 75 -16.89 6.73 0.48
C MET A 75 -17.25 6.23 -0.93
N ALA A 76 -16.64 5.14 -1.41
CA ALA A 76 -16.99 4.55 -2.71
C ALA A 76 -18.43 4.00 -2.73
N TYR A 77 -18.87 3.37 -1.62
CA TYR A 77 -20.26 2.91 -1.47
C TYR A 77 -21.23 4.09 -1.39
N GLU A 78 -20.93 5.09 -0.55
CA GLU A 78 -21.72 6.32 -0.45
C GLU A 78 -21.84 7.02 -1.80
N THR A 79 -20.77 7.00 -2.61
CA THR A 79 -20.75 7.61 -3.95
C THR A 79 -21.77 6.95 -4.86
N ARG A 80 -21.90 5.62 -4.84
CA ARG A 80 -22.94 4.92 -5.61
C ARG A 80 -24.34 5.21 -5.08
N THR A 81 -24.53 5.23 -3.76
CA THR A 81 -25.84 5.57 -3.16
C THR A 81 -26.27 7.00 -3.51
N HIS A 82 -25.33 7.95 -3.47
CA HIS A 82 -25.59 9.35 -3.73
C HIS A 82 -25.82 9.67 -5.21
N PHE A 83 -25.11 8.96 -6.10
CA PHE A 83 -25.23 9.09 -7.55
C PHE A 83 -25.78 7.80 -8.17
N PRO A 84 -27.08 7.49 -7.98
CA PRO A 84 -27.66 6.21 -8.36
C PRO A 84 -27.76 6.00 -9.88
N ASN A 85 -27.80 7.09 -10.66
CA ASN A 85 -28.03 7.04 -12.10
C ASN A 85 -26.81 7.48 -12.93
N GLU A 86 -25.81 8.09 -12.30
CA GLU A 86 -24.62 8.55 -12.99
C GLU A 86 -23.66 7.40 -13.30
N GLN A 87 -22.92 7.58 -14.39
CA GLN A 87 -21.75 6.78 -14.67
C GLN A 87 -20.65 7.13 -13.65
N ILE A 88 -20.17 6.10 -12.96
CA ILE A 88 -19.12 6.24 -11.95
C ILE A 88 -17.90 5.45 -12.40
N TRP A 89 -16.74 6.07 -12.31
CA TRP A 89 -15.45 5.48 -12.64
C TRP A 89 -14.53 5.52 -11.43
N ILE A 90 -13.64 4.53 -11.30
CA ILE A 90 -12.46 4.61 -10.44
C ILE A 90 -11.23 4.61 -11.36
N THR A 91 -10.23 5.43 -11.04
CA THR A 91 -9.04 5.57 -11.90
C THR A 91 -8.21 4.29 -11.99
N ASN A 92 -8.18 3.49 -10.92
CA ASN A 92 -7.52 2.18 -10.79
C ASN A 92 -8.46 1.27 -9.97
N GLU A 93 -7.90 0.47 -9.08
CA GLU A 93 -8.55 -0.16 -7.94
C GLU A 93 -8.83 0.84 -6.82
N ILE A 94 -9.90 0.65 -6.02
CA ILE A 94 -10.13 1.46 -4.81
C ILE A 94 -9.00 1.23 -3.79
N ILE A 95 -8.60 -0.04 -3.66
CA ILE A 95 -7.53 -0.59 -2.82
C ILE A 95 -7.01 -1.87 -3.49
N HIS A 96 -5.82 -2.33 -3.12
CA HIS A 96 -5.25 -3.60 -3.61
C HIS A 96 -5.91 -4.82 -2.95
N ASN A 97 -7.17 -5.07 -3.28
CA ASN A 97 -7.94 -6.24 -2.88
C ASN A 97 -8.95 -6.66 -3.97
N PRO A 98 -8.81 -7.85 -4.58
CA PRO A 98 -9.65 -8.25 -5.70
C PRO A 98 -11.13 -8.36 -5.33
N SER A 99 -11.47 -8.89 -4.15
CA SER A 99 -12.86 -9.09 -3.72
C SER A 99 -13.62 -7.76 -3.55
N VAL A 100 -12.97 -6.76 -2.94
CA VAL A 100 -13.56 -5.42 -2.74
C VAL A 100 -13.77 -4.70 -4.08
N ASN A 101 -12.81 -4.81 -5.00
CA ASN A 101 -12.97 -4.22 -6.33
C ASN A 101 -14.05 -4.93 -7.14
N GLN A 102 -14.15 -6.26 -7.04
CA GLN A 102 -15.21 -7.02 -7.68
C GLN A 102 -16.59 -6.57 -7.18
N ARG A 103 -16.73 -6.33 -5.87
CA ARG A 103 -17.96 -5.82 -5.29
C ARG A 103 -18.35 -4.44 -5.83
N LEU A 104 -17.40 -3.53 -6.01
CA LEU A 104 -17.67 -2.24 -6.65
C LEU A 104 -18.11 -2.37 -8.11
N ARG A 105 -17.59 -3.37 -8.85
CA ARG A 105 -18.08 -3.67 -10.22
C ARG A 105 -19.53 -4.12 -10.22
N GLU A 106 -19.91 -4.97 -9.26
CA GLU A 106 -21.32 -5.41 -9.08
C GLU A 106 -22.24 -4.23 -8.74
N MET A 107 -21.72 -3.22 -8.05
CA MET A 107 -22.38 -1.93 -7.81
C MET A 107 -22.34 -0.99 -9.02
N SER A 108 -22.07 -1.52 -10.22
CA SER A 108 -21.99 -0.77 -11.48
C SER A 108 -20.96 0.36 -11.48
N VAL A 109 -19.87 0.23 -10.72
CA VAL A 109 -18.74 1.16 -10.79
C VAL A 109 -17.76 0.68 -11.86
N GLY A 110 -17.49 1.53 -12.85
CA GLY A 110 -16.52 1.29 -13.89
C GLY A 110 -15.08 1.49 -13.41
N PHE A 111 -14.14 0.82 -14.05
CA PHE A 111 -12.70 0.95 -13.76
C PHE A 111 -12.02 1.40 -15.03
N ILE A 112 -11.27 2.50 -14.95
CA ILE A 112 -10.52 3.02 -16.09
C ILE A 112 -9.40 2.03 -16.44
N ALA A 113 -9.34 1.62 -17.71
CA ALA A 113 -8.38 0.65 -18.18
C ALA A 113 -6.96 1.25 -18.18
N VAL A 114 -5.97 0.39 -17.95
CA VAL A 114 -4.54 0.74 -18.04
C VAL A 114 -3.93 -0.05 -19.18
N GLU A 115 -3.46 0.65 -20.21
CA GLU A 115 -2.77 0.09 -21.37
C GLU A 115 -1.34 0.64 -21.42
N ASP A 116 -0.34 -0.24 -21.49
CA ASP A 116 1.09 0.11 -21.48
C ASP A 116 1.50 1.10 -20.37
N GLY A 117 0.87 0.96 -19.19
CA GLY A 117 1.13 1.82 -18.04
C GLY A 117 0.47 3.21 -18.11
N LYS A 118 -0.42 3.45 -19.07
CA LYS A 118 -1.21 4.68 -19.21
C LYS A 118 -2.69 4.39 -19.05
N LYS A 119 -3.39 5.26 -18.33
CA LYS A 119 -4.83 5.16 -18.11
C LYS A 119 -5.59 5.74 -19.30
N ASP A 120 -6.58 5.01 -19.80
CA ASP A 120 -7.45 5.48 -20.87
C ASP A 120 -8.66 6.26 -20.32
N PHE A 121 -8.51 7.58 -20.22
CA PHE A 121 -9.60 8.49 -19.82
C PHE A 121 -10.58 8.83 -20.96
N SER A 122 -10.47 8.20 -22.14
CA SER A 122 -11.40 8.44 -23.26
C SER A 122 -12.82 8.00 -22.94
N VAL A 123 -12.97 7.00 -22.06
CA VAL A 123 -14.26 6.48 -21.58
C VAL A 123 -14.99 7.43 -20.63
N VAL A 124 -14.30 8.45 -20.11
CA VAL A 124 -14.85 9.38 -19.12
C VAL A 124 -15.47 10.60 -19.83
N GLY A 125 -16.79 10.73 -19.68
CA GLY A 125 -17.59 11.84 -20.19
C GLY A 125 -17.61 13.06 -19.25
N ALA A 126 -18.14 14.18 -19.76
CA ALA A 126 -18.37 15.36 -18.93
C ALA A 126 -19.54 15.13 -17.97
N GLY A 127 -19.39 15.56 -16.71
CA GLY A 127 -20.38 15.32 -15.64
C GLY A 127 -20.35 13.93 -15.01
N ASP A 128 -19.55 12.99 -15.54
CA ASP A 128 -19.31 11.68 -14.93
C ASP A 128 -18.70 11.85 -13.53
N VAL A 129 -18.96 10.88 -12.66
CA VAL A 129 -18.36 10.82 -11.32
C VAL A 129 -17.08 10.00 -11.40
N VAL A 130 -15.97 10.55 -10.89
CA VAL A 130 -14.68 9.85 -10.87
C VAL A 130 -14.12 9.79 -9.46
N ILE A 131 -14.00 8.58 -8.95
CA ILE A 131 -13.42 8.27 -7.65
C ILE A 131 -11.90 8.16 -7.78
N LEU A 132 -11.18 8.97 -7.01
CA LEU A 132 -9.74 8.81 -6.81
C LEU A 132 -9.53 7.80 -5.67
N PRO A 133 -8.65 6.81 -5.82
CA PRO A 133 -8.52 5.69 -4.89
C PRO A 133 -7.77 6.06 -3.60
N ALA A 134 -7.66 5.12 -2.66
CA ALA A 134 -7.04 5.36 -1.35
C ALA A 134 -5.55 5.80 -1.43
N PHE A 135 -4.82 5.30 -2.44
CA PHE A 135 -3.44 5.68 -2.74
C PHE A 135 -3.32 7.00 -3.55
N GLY A 136 -4.47 7.57 -3.94
CA GLY A 136 -4.60 8.84 -4.61
C GLY A 136 -4.33 8.81 -6.11
N ALA A 137 -4.24 10.01 -6.69
CA ALA A 137 -4.06 10.24 -8.11
C ALA A 137 -2.99 11.30 -8.36
N SER A 138 -2.39 11.28 -9.54
CA SER A 138 -1.41 12.28 -9.96
C SER A 138 -2.07 13.64 -10.22
N VAL A 139 -1.28 14.70 -10.12
CA VAL A 139 -1.75 16.07 -10.39
C VAL A 139 -2.32 16.18 -11.81
N GLN A 140 -1.72 15.50 -12.79
CA GLN A 140 -2.13 15.49 -14.19
C GLN A 140 -3.51 14.85 -14.37
N GLU A 141 -3.78 13.75 -13.67
CA GLU A 141 -5.10 13.10 -13.69
C GLU A 141 -6.17 14.00 -13.07
N MET A 142 -5.87 14.62 -11.93
CA MET A 142 -6.78 15.57 -11.29
C MET A 142 -7.08 16.79 -12.19
N GLN A 143 -6.10 17.27 -12.95
CA GLN A 143 -6.28 18.35 -13.92
C GLN A 143 -7.19 17.93 -15.05
N LEU A 144 -6.89 16.79 -15.67
CA LEU A 144 -7.67 16.25 -16.78
C LEU A 144 -9.14 16.07 -16.40
N LEU A 145 -9.40 15.48 -15.23
CA LEU A 145 -10.76 15.25 -14.74
C LEU A 145 -11.49 16.57 -14.43
N HIS A 146 -10.78 17.56 -13.89
CA HIS A 146 -11.34 18.89 -13.65
C HIS A 146 -11.68 19.62 -14.96
N GLU A 147 -10.79 19.56 -15.95
CA GLU A 147 -10.99 20.15 -17.28
C GLU A 147 -12.12 19.49 -18.06
N LYS A 148 -12.36 18.19 -17.81
CA LYS A 148 -13.52 17.45 -18.33
C LYS A 148 -14.83 17.75 -17.61
N ASP A 149 -14.84 18.61 -16.60
CA ASP A 149 -16.02 18.91 -15.77
C ASP A 149 -16.59 17.65 -15.08
N CYS A 150 -15.71 16.76 -14.62
CA CYS A 150 -16.10 15.57 -13.84
C CYS A 150 -16.39 15.94 -12.39
N LYS A 151 -17.31 15.19 -11.76
CA LYS A 151 -17.51 15.20 -10.30
C LYS A 151 -16.45 14.29 -9.65
N ILE A 152 -15.42 14.87 -9.07
CA ILE A 152 -14.30 14.13 -8.47
C ILE A 152 -14.62 13.78 -7.03
N VAL A 153 -14.58 12.49 -6.68
CA VAL A 153 -14.65 12.00 -5.30
C VAL A 153 -13.27 11.53 -4.85
N ASP A 154 -12.59 12.33 -4.05
CA ASP A 154 -11.26 12.05 -3.55
C ASP A 154 -11.28 11.21 -2.27
N THR A 155 -11.09 9.90 -2.44
CA THR A 155 -10.99 8.96 -1.32
C THR A 155 -9.57 8.82 -0.76
N THR A 156 -8.58 9.55 -1.31
CA THR A 156 -7.17 9.47 -0.91
C THR A 156 -7.01 9.49 0.61
N CYS A 157 -6.30 8.49 1.12
CA CYS A 157 -5.97 8.35 2.53
C CYS A 157 -5.28 9.63 3.06
N PRO A 158 -5.72 10.19 4.20
CA PRO A 158 -5.08 11.35 4.79
C PRO A 158 -3.58 11.18 5.07
N TRP A 159 -3.11 9.96 5.33
CA TRP A 159 -1.67 9.66 5.49
C TRP A 159 -0.90 9.83 4.19
N VAL A 160 -1.43 9.37 3.05
CA VAL A 160 -0.86 9.60 1.72
C VAL A 160 -0.81 11.10 1.42
N SER A 161 -1.89 11.84 1.73
CA SER A 161 -1.89 13.30 1.59
C SER A 161 -0.87 14.02 2.47
N LYS A 162 -0.46 13.47 3.61
CA LYS A 162 0.64 14.02 4.41
C LYS A 162 1.98 13.86 3.67
N VAL A 163 2.21 12.76 2.97
CA VAL A 163 3.41 12.55 2.13
C VAL A 163 3.45 13.60 1.02
N TRP A 164 2.32 13.86 0.36
CA TRP A 164 2.23 14.92 -0.67
C TRP A 164 2.58 16.31 -0.11
N ASN A 165 2.14 16.62 1.12
CA ASN A 165 2.52 17.85 1.79
C ASN A 165 4.02 17.92 2.11
N THR A 166 4.67 16.78 2.37
CA THR A 166 6.11 16.69 2.61
C THR A 166 6.90 16.99 1.33
N VAL A 167 6.58 16.36 0.20
CA VAL A 167 7.28 16.63 -1.07
C VAL A 167 7.03 18.06 -1.59
N GLU A 168 5.86 18.65 -1.30
CA GLU A 168 5.57 20.08 -1.54
C GLU A 168 6.44 21.01 -0.67
N LYS A 169 6.75 20.61 0.58
CA LYS A 169 7.68 21.37 1.42
C LYS A 169 9.11 21.30 0.87
N HIS A 170 9.55 20.14 0.41
CA HIS A 170 10.85 19.99 -0.26
C HIS A 170 10.93 20.89 -1.49
N LYS A 171 9.91 20.83 -2.37
CA LYS A 171 9.79 21.71 -3.53
C LYS A 171 9.89 23.19 -3.17
N LYS A 172 9.17 23.65 -2.15
CA LYS A 172 9.20 25.06 -1.70
C LYS A 172 10.58 25.51 -1.21
N LYS A 173 11.36 24.60 -0.63
CA LYS A 173 12.69 24.87 -0.10
C LYS A 173 13.83 24.50 -1.06
N GLU A 174 13.50 24.07 -2.28
CA GLU A 174 14.45 23.62 -3.31
C GLU A 174 15.29 22.40 -2.88
N TYR A 175 14.66 21.47 -2.17
CA TYR A 175 15.22 20.13 -1.91
C TYR A 175 14.70 19.16 -2.97
N THR A 176 15.58 18.28 -3.43
CA THR A 176 15.18 17.06 -4.16
C THR A 176 14.53 16.09 -3.19
N SER A 177 13.34 15.59 -3.54
CA SER A 177 12.69 14.54 -2.76
C SER A 177 13.29 13.18 -3.10
N ILE A 178 14.03 12.58 -2.17
CA ILE A 178 14.33 11.14 -2.22
C ILE A 178 13.09 10.42 -1.70
N ILE A 179 12.43 9.68 -2.58
CA ILE A 179 11.21 8.95 -2.27
C ILE A 179 11.56 7.47 -2.08
N HIS A 180 11.52 6.98 -0.84
CA HIS A 180 11.63 5.54 -0.59
C HIS A 180 10.34 4.85 -1.05
N GLY A 181 10.41 4.04 -2.09
CA GLY A 181 9.23 3.37 -2.64
C GLY A 181 9.47 2.72 -4.00
N LYS A 182 8.41 2.13 -4.54
CA LYS A 182 8.44 1.47 -5.85
C LYS A 182 8.04 2.46 -6.94
N TYR A 183 8.92 2.79 -7.88
CA TYR A 183 8.65 3.86 -8.87
C TYR A 183 7.40 3.66 -9.72
N LYS A 184 6.96 2.40 -9.93
CA LYS A 184 5.72 2.08 -10.65
C LYS A 184 4.46 2.04 -9.77
N HIS A 185 4.61 2.01 -8.45
CA HIS A 185 3.47 1.89 -7.54
C HIS A 185 2.65 3.19 -7.56
N GLU A 186 1.33 3.06 -7.59
CA GLU A 186 0.39 4.15 -7.81
C GLU A 186 0.56 5.29 -6.81
N GLU A 187 0.76 4.95 -5.54
CA GLU A 187 1.02 5.94 -4.48
C GLU A 187 2.31 6.75 -4.75
N THR A 188 3.36 6.10 -5.24
CA THR A 188 4.64 6.73 -5.57
C THR A 188 4.54 7.59 -6.83
N VAL A 189 3.80 7.13 -7.84
CA VAL A 189 3.48 7.91 -9.04
C VAL A 189 2.68 9.15 -8.68
N ALA A 190 1.64 9.02 -7.86
CA ALA A 190 0.86 10.14 -7.36
C ALA A 190 1.76 11.10 -6.56
N THR A 191 2.54 10.59 -5.61
CA THR A 191 3.42 11.41 -4.75
C THR A 191 4.48 12.17 -5.55
N SER A 192 5.17 11.51 -6.48
CA SER A 192 6.21 12.14 -7.31
C SER A 192 5.64 13.24 -8.21
N SER A 193 4.37 13.17 -8.62
CA SER A 193 3.71 14.24 -9.38
C SER A 193 3.52 15.55 -8.60
N PHE A 194 3.55 15.52 -7.27
CA PHE A 194 3.54 16.70 -6.40
C PHE A 194 4.94 17.24 -6.09
N ALA A 195 5.99 16.44 -6.33
CA ALA A 195 7.36 16.83 -6.06
C ALA A 195 7.88 17.87 -7.07
N GLY A 196 8.94 18.58 -6.70
CA GLY A 196 9.73 19.39 -7.63
C GLY A 196 10.71 18.50 -8.37
N LYS A 197 11.95 18.45 -7.87
CA LYS A 197 12.92 17.42 -8.23
C LYS A 197 12.72 16.20 -7.34
N TYR A 198 12.85 15.01 -7.91
CA TYR A 198 12.77 13.77 -7.14
C TYR A 198 13.68 12.69 -7.72
N LEU A 199 14.02 11.75 -6.84
CA LEU A 199 14.62 10.46 -7.13
C LEU A 199 13.90 9.41 -6.26
N VAL A 200 13.35 8.37 -6.88
CA VAL A 200 12.76 7.23 -6.18
C VAL A 200 13.85 6.19 -5.97
N VAL A 201 13.99 5.68 -4.74
CA VAL A 201 14.91 4.59 -4.40
C VAL A 201 14.10 3.43 -3.84
N LEU A 202 14.38 2.22 -4.31
CA LEU A 202 13.60 1.03 -3.95
C LEU A 202 13.99 0.45 -2.60
N ASN A 203 15.29 0.35 -2.32
CA ASN A 203 15.84 -0.39 -1.20
C ASN A 203 17.18 0.20 -0.74
N LEU A 204 17.71 -0.32 0.38
CA LEU A 204 18.93 0.21 0.99
C LEU A 204 20.14 0.16 0.04
N GLN A 205 20.22 -0.86 -0.83
CA GLN A 205 21.30 -0.98 -1.80
C GLN A 205 21.30 0.18 -2.81
N GLU A 206 20.13 0.58 -3.31
CA GLU A 206 20.03 1.76 -4.17
C GLU A 206 20.33 3.05 -3.40
N ALA A 207 19.89 3.16 -2.14
CA ALA A 207 20.22 4.31 -1.30
C ALA A 207 21.73 4.42 -1.03
N GLU A 208 22.43 3.31 -0.82
CA GLU A 208 23.89 3.24 -0.67
C GLU A 208 24.61 3.66 -1.95
N TYR A 209 24.11 3.23 -3.11
CA TYR A 209 24.64 3.68 -4.40
C TYR A 209 24.54 5.21 -4.54
N VAL A 210 23.38 5.79 -4.21
CA VAL A 210 23.16 7.24 -4.25
C VAL A 210 24.06 7.96 -3.24
N ALA A 211 24.16 7.44 -2.01
CA ALA A 211 25.02 8.01 -0.97
C ALA A 211 26.50 8.02 -1.38
N ASN A 212 26.97 6.93 -2.00
CA ASN A 212 28.33 6.84 -2.54
C ASN A 212 28.56 7.86 -3.66
N TYR A 213 27.60 8.00 -4.59
CA TYR A 213 27.66 9.00 -5.65
C TYR A 213 27.74 10.42 -5.08
N ILE A 214 26.94 10.73 -4.05
CA ILE A 214 26.97 12.04 -3.38
C ILE A 214 28.38 12.34 -2.85
N LEU A 215 29.03 11.38 -2.19
CA LEU A 215 30.33 11.59 -1.54
C LEU A 215 31.51 11.63 -2.51
N ASN A 216 31.51 10.73 -3.49
CA ASN A 216 32.69 10.41 -4.29
C ASN A 216 32.54 10.78 -5.77
N GLY A 217 31.35 11.23 -6.19
CA GLY A 217 31.00 11.33 -7.60
C GLY A 217 30.84 9.93 -8.23
N GLY A 218 30.82 9.89 -9.55
CA GLY A 218 30.67 8.67 -10.32
C GLY A 218 30.46 8.97 -11.80
N ASN A 219 30.04 7.96 -12.55
CA ASN A 219 29.62 8.16 -13.93
C ASN A 219 28.18 8.69 -13.96
N ARG A 220 28.00 9.92 -14.42
CA ARG A 220 26.69 10.58 -14.54
C ARG A 220 25.72 9.83 -15.46
N GLU A 221 26.19 9.31 -16.59
CA GLU A 221 25.34 8.57 -17.54
C GLU A 221 24.87 7.24 -16.96
N GLU A 222 25.74 6.53 -16.24
CA GLU A 222 25.40 5.30 -15.54
C GLU A 222 24.32 5.55 -14.47
N PHE A 223 24.48 6.61 -13.68
CA PHE A 223 23.49 6.99 -12.68
C PHE A 223 22.12 7.27 -13.32
N LEU A 224 22.11 8.06 -14.40
CA LEU A 224 20.89 8.42 -15.12
C LEU A 224 20.22 7.21 -15.77
N ASP A 225 20.99 6.26 -16.33
CA ASP A 225 20.41 5.03 -16.89
C ASP A 225 19.82 4.12 -15.80
N LYS A 226 20.53 3.96 -14.66
CA LYS A 226 20.06 3.17 -13.52
C LYS A 226 18.72 3.67 -12.99
N PHE A 227 18.55 4.99 -12.90
CA PHE A 227 17.34 5.61 -12.34
C PHE A 227 16.43 6.27 -13.38
N LYS A 228 16.55 5.93 -14.67
CA LYS A 228 15.83 6.62 -15.76
C LYS A 228 14.31 6.71 -15.61
N ASN A 229 13.70 5.73 -14.94
CA ASN A 229 12.26 5.68 -14.67
C ASN A 229 11.87 6.21 -13.27
N ALA A 230 12.87 6.60 -12.48
CA ALA A 230 12.74 6.92 -11.06
C ALA A 230 13.16 8.36 -10.74
N ILE A 231 13.47 9.18 -11.75
CA ILE A 231 13.89 10.58 -11.59
C ILE A 231 12.93 11.54 -12.27
N SER A 232 12.87 12.77 -11.76
CA SER A 232 12.16 13.87 -12.42
C SER A 232 12.81 14.26 -13.76
N ALA A 233 12.04 14.86 -14.67
CA ALA A 233 12.59 15.36 -15.94
C ALA A 233 13.73 16.38 -15.73
N GLY A 234 14.81 16.23 -16.52
CA GLY A 234 16.01 17.07 -16.45
C GLY A 234 16.74 16.99 -15.11
N PHE A 235 16.67 15.83 -14.45
CA PHE A 235 17.44 15.56 -13.23
C PHE A 235 18.92 15.55 -13.54
N ASP A 236 19.71 16.22 -12.70
CA ASP A 236 21.16 16.19 -12.77
C ASP A 236 21.73 15.79 -11.40
N PRO A 237 22.32 14.59 -11.24
CA PRO A 237 22.76 14.13 -9.94
C PRO A 237 23.88 14.98 -9.32
N GLU A 238 24.62 15.77 -10.11
CA GLU A 238 25.66 16.66 -9.59
C GLU A 238 25.08 17.88 -8.87
N ARG A 239 23.97 18.43 -9.39
CA ARG A 239 23.28 19.59 -8.83
C ARG A 239 22.14 19.19 -7.89
N ASP A 240 21.29 18.26 -8.33
CA ASP A 240 20.03 17.96 -7.69
C ASP A 240 20.20 17.10 -6.42
N LEU A 241 21.36 16.47 -6.20
CA LEU A 241 21.67 15.77 -4.95
C LEU A 241 22.40 16.66 -3.93
N GLU A 242 22.54 17.96 -4.18
CA GLU A 242 23.15 18.88 -3.22
C GLU A 242 22.28 19.09 -1.98
N ARG A 243 20.96 19.09 -2.14
CA ARG A 243 19.98 19.30 -1.07
C ARG A 243 18.88 18.27 -1.19
N ILE A 244 18.79 17.35 -0.24
CA ILE A 244 17.87 16.21 -0.31
C ILE A 244 16.92 16.13 0.88
N GLY A 245 15.66 15.82 0.58
CA GLY A 245 14.58 15.63 1.53
C GLY A 245 14.05 14.20 1.45
N ILE A 246 13.86 13.49 2.57
CA ILE A 246 13.30 12.13 2.56
C ILE A 246 11.78 12.16 2.68
N ALA A 247 11.11 11.44 1.78
CA ALA A 247 9.70 11.06 1.87
C ALA A 247 9.58 9.58 1.52
N ASN A 248 8.49 8.92 1.92
CA ASN A 248 8.33 7.48 1.76
C ASN A 248 6.93 7.18 1.25
N GLN A 249 6.82 6.13 0.44
CA GLN A 249 5.57 5.42 0.25
C GLN A 249 5.13 4.86 1.62
N THR A 250 3.86 5.05 1.98
CA THR A 250 3.34 4.82 3.33
C THR A 250 3.43 3.37 3.79
N THR A 251 3.54 2.44 2.85
CA THR A 251 3.52 1.00 3.07
C THR A 251 4.90 0.34 3.04
N MET A 252 6.00 1.09 2.95
CA MET A 252 7.36 0.52 2.93
C MET A 252 7.77 -0.06 4.31
N LEU A 253 8.81 -0.89 4.34
CA LEU A 253 9.41 -1.35 5.60
C LEU A 253 9.93 -0.19 6.43
N LYS A 254 9.54 -0.16 7.70
CA LYS A 254 9.94 0.87 8.66
C LYS A 254 11.43 0.84 8.96
N THR A 255 11.94 -0.35 9.27
CA THR A 255 13.35 -0.57 9.59
C THR A 255 14.25 -0.08 8.46
N GLU A 256 13.94 -0.45 7.22
CA GLU A 256 14.69 -0.02 6.04
C GLU A 256 14.60 1.50 5.81
N THR A 257 13.40 2.07 5.93
CA THR A 257 13.20 3.53 5.81
C THR A 257 14.03 4.32 6.82
N GLU A 258 14.07 3.88 8.08
CA GLU A 258 14.87 4.51 9.13
C GLU A 258 16.38 4.38 8.85
N GLN A 259 16.82 3.24 8.33
CA GLN A 259 18.20 3.02 7.90
C GLN A 259 18.59 3.97 6.75
N MET A 260 17.74 4.13 5.75
CA MET A 260 17.95 5.10 4.66
C MET A 260 18.05 6.53 5.17
N GLY A 261 17.16 6.93 6.08
CA GLY A 261 17.19 8.24 6.70
C GLY A 261 18.54 8.52 7.39
N LYS A 262 19.02 7.58 8.20
CA LYS A 262 20.32 7.66 8.88
C LYS A 262 21.49 7.64 7.90
N LEU A 263 21.41 6.84 6.83
CA LEU A 263 22.41 6.78 5.78
C LEU A 263 22.58 8.15 5.10
N PHE A 264 21.49 8.74 4.64
CA PHE A 264 21.53 10.05 3.98
C PHE A 264 21.92 11.17 4.94
N GLU A 265 21.45 11.15 6.19
CA GLU A 265 21.89 12.10 7.21
C GLU A 265 23.41 12.09 7.37
N ARG A 266 24.00 10.90 7.60
CA ARG A 266 25.46 10.72 7.72
C ARG A 266 26.20 11.13 6.45
N THR A 267 25.63 10.84 5.29
CA THR A 267 26.20 11.19 3.98
C THR A 267 26.30 12.69 3.82
N MET A 268 25.21 13.42 4.10
CA MET A 268 25.19 14.88 4.00
C MET A 268 26.07 15.55 5.06
N MET A 269 26.10 15.02 6.28
CA MET A 269 27.05 15.47 7.32
C MET A 269 28.51 15.30 6.88
N LYS A 270 28.86 14.17 6.25
CA LYS A 270 30.22 13.91 5.77
C LYS A 270 30.61 14.82 4.61
N LYS A 271 29.68 15.15 3.71
CA LYS A 271 29.94 16.01 2.56
C LYS A 271 30.02 17.50 2.92
N TYR A 272 29.06 18.00 3.71
CA TYR A 272 28.87 19.44 3.94
C TYR A 272 29.23 19.90 5.36
N GLY A 273 29.54 18.97 6.26
CA GLY A 273 29.81 19.25 7.67
C GLY A 273 28.54 19.32 8.52
N THR A 274 28.68 19.09 9.83
CA THR A 274 27.57 19.08 10.78
C THR A 274 26.87 20.44 10.91
N SER A 275 27.61 21.55 10.78
CA SER A 275 27.07 22.91 10.91
C SER A 275 26.10 23.28 9.78
N ASN A 276 26.25 22.66 8.60
CA ASN A 276 25.46 22.99 7.41
C ASN A 276 24.41 21.91 7.11
N LEU A 277 24.23 20.90 7.97
CA LEU A 277 23.32 19.78 7.70
C LEU A 277 21.90 20.25 7.38
N ASN A 278 21.39 21.23 8.12
CA ASN A 278 20.03 21.74 7.95
C ASN A 278 19.79 22.41 6.60
N ASP A 279 20.84 22.88 5.91
CA ASP A 279 20.73 23.48 4.57
C ASP A 279 20.70 22.42 3.47
N HIS A 280 21.17 21.21 3.78
CA HIS A 280 21.40 20.13 2.81
C HIS A 280 20.52 18.90 3.02
N PHE A 281 20.01 18.67 4.22
CA PHE A 281 19.22 17.48 4.56
C PHE A 281 17.92 17.84 5.28
N GLN A 282 16.84 17.17 4.89
CA GLN A 282 15.58 17.19 5.62
C GLN A 282 14.99 15.77 5.63
N SER A 283 14.48 15.30 6.76
CA SER A 283 13.84 13.99 6.82
C SER A 283 12.53 14.07 7.57
N PHE A 284 11.51 13.43 7.02
CA PHE A 284 10.23 13.22 7.67
C PHE A 284 9.85 11.75 7.53
N ASN A 285 9.63 11.08 8.67
CA ASN A 285 9.00 9.77 8.60
C ASN A 285 7.55 9.95 8.14
N THR A 286 7.23 9.33 7.01
CA THR A 286 5.93 9.41 6.34
C THR A 286 5.28 8.04 6.19
N ILE A 287 5.83 6.99 6.82
CA ILE A 287 5.15 5.70 6.98
C ILE A 287 3.89 5.91 7.83
N CYS A 288 2.79 5.25 7.47
CA CYS A 288 1.56 5.39 8.22
C CYS A 288 1.52 4.47 9.44
N ASP A 289 0.79 4.90 10.47
CA ASP A 289 0.65 4.17 11.73
C ASP A 289 0.13 2.74 11.49
N ALA A 290 -0.83 2.57 10.59
CA ALA A 290 -1.41 1.26 10.27
C ALA A 290 -0.40 0.25 9.69
N THR A 291 0.58 0.71 8.91
CA THR A 291 1.66 -0.14 8.41
C THR A 291 2.64 -0.48 9.52
N GLN A 292 2.96 0.49 10.38
CA GLN A 292 3.82 0.28 11.54
C GLN A 292 3.23 -0.75 12.51
N GLU A 293 1.97 -0.57 12.94
CA GLU A 293 1.27 -1.48 13.85
C GLU A 293 1.26 -2.92 13.33
N ARG A 294 1.02 -3.11 12.01
CA ARG A 294 1.03 -4.44 11.39
C ARG A 294 2.42 -5.06 11.32
N GLN A 295 3.45 -4.26 11.01
CA GLN A 295 4.83 -4.75 11.01
C GLN A 295 5.26 -5.12 12.44
N ASP A 296 4.93 -4.30 13.44
CA ASP A 296 5.24 -4.54 14.84
C ASP A 296 4.51 -5.81 15.34
N ALA A 297 3.20 -5.96 15.07
CA ALA A 297 2.45 -7.17 15.41
C ALA A 297 2.95 -8.42 14.68
N MET A 298 3.39 -8.28 13.43
CA MET A 298 4.00 -9.38 12.68
C MET A 298 5.35 -9.77 13.27
N LEU A 299 6.19 -8.79 13.63
CA LEU A 299 7.47 -9.03 14.31
C LEU A 299 7.26 -9.73 15.65
N GLU A 300 6.23 -9.41 16.41
CA GLU A 300 5.91 -10.12 17.66
C GLU A 300 5.42 -11.55 17.40
N LEU A 301 4.53 -11.74 16.42
CA LEU A 301 3.97 -13.05 16.08
C LEU A 301 5.04 -14.05 15.66
N VAL A 302 6.02 -13.63 14.84
CA VAL A 302 7.09 -14.52 14.33
C VAL A 302 8.13 -14.91 15.38
N GLU A 303 8.13 -14.30 16.57
CA GLU A 303 8.98 -14.74 17.69
C GLU A 303 8.37 -15.94 18.43
N GLU A 304 7.13 -16.30 18.12
CA GLU A 304 6.49 -17.51 18.63
C GLU A 304 6.95 -18.78 17.89
N LYS A 305 6.71 -19.93 18.52
CA LYS A 305 6.96 -21.22 17.87
C LYS A 305 5.82 -21.57 16.92
N LEU A 306 5.95 -21.11 15.68
CA LEU A 306 5.03 -21.35 14.58
C LEU A 306 5.60 -22.42 13.63
N ASP A 307 4.72 -23.26 13.07
CA ASP A 307 5.11 -24.25 12.04
C ASP A 307 5.07 -23.64 10.64
N LEU A 308 4.15 -22.70 10.39
CA LEU A 308 4.04 -21.94 9.14
C LEU A 308 3.29 -20.63 9.33
N MET A 309 3.43 -19.73 8.35
CA MET A 309 2.73 -18.45 8.23
C MET A 309 1.79 -18.44 7.02
N ILE A 310 0.59 -17.92 7.23
CA ILE A 310 -0.34 -17.53 6.16
C ILE A 310 -0.48 -16.01 6.16
N VAL A 311 -0.12 -15.38 5.04
CA VAL A 311 -0.16 -13.92 4.86
C VAL A 311 -1.22 -13.59 3.82
N ILE A 312 -2.30 -12.91 4.24
CA ILE A 312 -3.50 -12.77 3.40
C ILE A 312 -3.60 -11.36 2.82
N GLY A 313 -3.73 -11.25 1.49
CA GLY A 313 -4.06 -9.99 0.80
C GLY A 313 -3.67 -10.00 -0.68
N GLY A 314 -4.06 -8.96 -1.42
CA GLY A 314 -3.78 -8.86 -2.86
C GLY A 314 -2.28 -8.97 -3.20
N PHE A 315 -1.94 -9.62 -4.31
CA PHE A 315 -0.54 -9.82 -4.75
C PHE A 315 0.19 -8.55 -5.18
N ASN A 316 -0.54 -7.46 -5.41
CA ASN A 316 -0.04 -6.11 -5.69
C ASN A 316 0.06 -5.23 -4.43
N SER A 317 -0.40 -5.70 -3.26
CA SER A 317 -0.33 -4.95 -2.00
C SER A 317 1.09 -4.92 -1.44
N SER A 318 1.74 -3.74 -1.47
CA SER A 318 3.09 -3.58 -0.90
C SER A 318 3.12 -3.89 0.59
N ASN A 319 2.11 -3.47 1.36
CA ASN A 319 2.02 -3.78 2.80
C ASN A 319 1.99 -5.30 3.04
N THR A 320 1.22 -6.05 2.24
CA THR A 320 1.12 -7.51 2.39
C THR A 320 2.45 -8.19 2.05
N THR A 321 3.13 -7.76 0.99
CA THR A 321 4.46 -8.28 0.62
C THR A 321 5.48 -8.12 1.75
N HIS A 322 5.51 -6.95 2.41
CA HIS A 322 6.45 -6.72 3.51
C HIS A 322 6.13 -7.54 4.77
N LEU A 323 4.86 -7.89 5.03
CA LEU A 323 4.53 -8.83 6.10
C LEU A 323 5.07 -10.24 5.80
N GLN A 324 5.02 -10.67 4.54
CA GLN A 324 5.64 -11.93 4.11
C GLN A 324 7.16 -11.88 4.25
N GLU A 325 7.78 -10.75 3.87
CA GLU A 325 9.23 -10.53 3.99
C GLU A 325 9.71 -10.75 5.44
N ILE A 326 9.00 -10.22 6.43
CA ILE A 326 9.30 -10.43 7.86
C ILE A 326 9.27 -11.93 8.25
N ALA A 327 8.30 -12.70 7.74
CA ALA A 327 8.23 -14.15 8.00
C ALA A 327 9.43 -14.89 7.40
N ILE A 328 9.79 -14.55 6.15
CA ILE A 328 10.88 -15.20 5.41
C ILE A 328 12.24 -14.88 6.04
N GLU A 329 12.45 -13.65 6.51
CA GLU A 329 13.66 -13.27 7.26
C GLU A 329 13.86 -14.09 8.55
N ARG A 330 12.75 -14.55 9.14
CA ARG A 330 12.74 -15.45 10.31
C ARG A 330 12.77 -16.93 9.94
N GLN A 331 12.98 -17.26 8.67
CA GLN A 331 13.06 -18.64 8.15
C GLN A 331 11.78 -19.46 8.39
N LEU A 332 10.64 -18.80 8.54
CA LEU A 332 9.34 -19.47 8.64
C LEU A 332 8.80 -19.77 7.22
N PRO A 333 8.30 -21.00 6.97
CA PRO A 333 7.51 -21.26 5.76
C PRO A 333 6.34 -20.28 5.70
N SER A 334 6.21 -19.54 4.59
CA SER A 334 5.24 -18.44 4.49
C SER A 334 4.53 -18.42 3.15
N TYR A 335 3.20 -18.48 3.19
CA TYR A 335 2.33 -18.55 2.02
C TYR A 335 1.50 -17.25 1.91
N HIS A 336 1.84 -16.41 0.92
CA HIS A 336 1.03 -15.24 0.57
C HIS A 336 -0.10 -15.65 -0.36
N ILE A 337 -1.35 -15.52 0.10
CA ILE A 337 -2.57 -15.81 -0.65
C ILE A 337 -3.50 -14.59 -0.72
N ASP A 338 -4.22 -14.42 -1.83
CA ASP A 338 -5.17 -13.31 -2.03
C ASP A 338 -6.63 -13.68 -1.71
N SER A 339 -6.92 -14.98 -1.55
CA SER A 339 -8.25 -15.52 -1.29
C SER A 339 -8.18 -16.95 -0.74
N VAL A 340 -9.27 -17.43 -0.12
CA VAL A 340 -9.39 -18.80 0.37
C VAL A 340 -9.27 -19.86 -0.74
N ASN A 341 -9.64 -19.52 -1.98
CA ASN A 341 -9.61 -20.43 -3.13
C ASN A 341 -8.19 -20.89 -3.51
N ARG A 342 -7.17 -20.18 -3.03
CA ARG A 342 -5.76 -20.55 -3.16
C ARG A 342 -5.39 -21.80 -2.37
N ILE A 343 -6.17 -22.13 -1.34
CA ILE A 343 -6.01 -23.35 -0.56
C ILE A 343 -6.74 -24.48 -1.28
N ILE A 344 -6.02 -25.19 -2.16
CA ILE A 344 -6.58 -26.20 -3.06
C ILE A 344 -6.92 -27.49 -2.28
N SER A 345 -5.98 -27.97 -1.46
CA SER A 345 -6.15 -29.17 -0.65
C SER A 345 -5.20 -29.18 0.56
N ALA A 346 -5.22 -30.25 1.35
CA ALA A 346 -4.22 -30.44 2.42
C ALA A 346 -2.80 -30.65 1.88
N ASP A 347 -2.63 -31.08 0.62
CA ASP A 347 -1.31 -31.20 -0.01
C ASP A 347 -0.91 -29.93 -0.76
N GLU A 348 -1.84 -29.26 -1.44
CA GLU A 348 -1.54 -28.21 -2.41
C GLU A 348 -2.08 -26.83 -1.99
N ILE A 349 -1.23 -25.81 -2.10
CA ILE A 349 -1.59 -24.39 -1.97
C ILE A 349 -0.98 -23.60 -3.11
N GLU A 350 -1.79 -22.77 -3.77
CA GLU A 350 -1.32 -21.81 -4.77
C GLU A 350 -0.99 -20.50 -4.08
N HIS A 351 0.26 -20.06 -4.08
CA HIS A 351 0.67 -18.85 -3.36
C HIS A 351 1.68 -18.04 -4.17
N LYS A 352 1.91 -16.82 -3.74
CA LYS A 352 2.99 -15.99 -4.27
C LYS A 352 4.22 -16.09 -3.37
N PRO A 353 5.33 -16.70 -3.80
CA PRO A 353 6.58 -16.61 -3.07
C PRO A 353 7.14 -15.18 -3.16
N LEU A 354 7.97 -14.80 -2.19
CA LEU A 354 8.54 -13.47 -2.15
C LEU A 354 9.36 -13.18 -3.43
N HIS A 355 9.01 -12.09 -4.11
CA HIS A 355 9.62 -11.65 -5.38
C HIS A 355 9.53 -12.65 -6.55
N GLN A 356 8.61 -13.61 -6.49
CA GLN A 356 8.40 -14.59 -7.55
C GLN A 356 6.95 -14.53 -8.08
N GLU A 357 6.73 -15.22 -9.19
CA GLU A 357 5.40 -15.44 -9.73
C GLU A 357 4.64 -16.46 -8.89
N VAL A 358 3.31 -16.47 -9.03
CA VAL A 358 2.44 -17.42 -8.33
C VAL A 358 2.81 -18.85 -8.71
N GLU A 359 2.94 -19.71 -7.71
CA GLU A 359 3.23 -21.14 -7.88
C GLU A 359 2.36 -22.01 -6.97
N VAL A 360 2.33 -23.31 -7.26
CA VAL A 360 1.67 -24.31 -6.41
C VAL A 360 2.72 -25.03 -5.57
N ALA A 361 2.66 -24.84 -4.26
CA ALA A 361 3.46 -25.57 -3.29
C ALA A 361 2.75 -26.85 -2.85
N ARG A 362 3.53 -27.94 -2.69
CA ARG A 362 3.08 -29.25 -2.19
C ARG A 362 3.53 -29.48 -0.75
N ASN A 363 2.86 -30.37 -0.03
CA ASN A 363 3.11 -30.67 1.38
C ASN A 363 3.11 -29.40 2.25
N TRP A 364 2.28 -28.41 1.93
CA TRP A 364 2.29 -27.13 2.63
C TRP A 364 1.68 -27.19 4.04
N LEU A 365 0.76 -28.13 4.27
CA LEU A 365 0.07 -28.32 5.54
C LEU A 365 0.58 -29.60 6.22
N PRO A 366 1.46 -29.50 7.24
CA PRO A 366 2.09 -30.66 7.87
C PRO A 366 1.06 -31.61 8.52
N SER A 367 1.36 -32.89 8.69
CA SER A 367 0.50 -33.82 9.47
C SER A 367 0.63 -33.59 11.00
N GLY A 368 -0.36 -34.04 11.78
CA GLY A 368 -0.34 -33.94 13.25
C GLY A 368 -0.67 -32.54 13.77
N SER A 369 -0.36 -32.29 15.04
CA SER A 369 -0.63 -31.00 15.68
C SER A 369 0.25 -29.88 15.12
N ILE A 370 -0.35 -28.75 14.77
CA ILE A 370 0.35 -27.60 14.17
C ILE A 370 -0.07 -26.27 14.80
N VAL A 371 0.84 -25.30 14.77
CA VAL A 371 0.62 -23.90 15.11
C VAL A 371 0.81 -23.05 13.85
N VAL A 372 -0.28 -22.46 13.38
CA VAL A 372 -0.30 -21.61 12.18
C VAL A 372 -0.38 -20.16 12.60
N GLY A 373 0.61 -19.37 12.21
CA GLY A 373 0.52 -17.92 12.29
C GLY A 373 -0.30 -17.37 11.13
N VAL A 374 -1.21 -16.46 11.40
CA VAL A 374 -2.05 -15.81 10.39
C VAL A 374 -1.91 -14.29 10.54
N THR A 375 -1.71 -13.60 9.42
CA THR A 375 -1.78 -12.15 9.35
C THR A 375 -2.43 -11.72 8.03
N SER A 376 -2.79 -10.45 7.92
CA SER A 376 -3.31 -9.92 6.67
C SER A 376 -2.93 -8.45 6.45
N GLY A 377 -2.85 -8.09 5.17
CA GLY A 377 -2.54 -6.72 4.77
C GLY A 377 -3.65 -5.72 5.11
N ALA A 378 -3.30 -4.44 5.10
CA ALA A 378 -4.20 -3.32 5.39
C ALA A 378 -5.44 -3.21 4.48
N SER A 379 -5.49 -3.96 3.39
CA SER A 379 -6.58 -4.02 2.41
C SER A 379 -7.37 -5.32 2.47
N THR A 380 -7.19 -6.17 3.48
CA THR A 380 -7.86 -7.48 3.56
C THR A 380 -9.04 -7.44 4.53
N PRO A 381 -10.28 -7.79 4.12
CA PRO A 381 -11.41 -7.89 5.03
C PRO A 381 -11.25 -9.01 6.07
N ASP A 382 -11.84 -8.84 7.26
CA ASP A 382 -11.86 -9.86 8.31
C ASP A 382 -12.54 -11.15 7.84
N LYS A 383 -13.57 -11.04 6.98
CA LYS A 383 -14.25 -12.20 6.40
C LYS A 383 -13.32 -13.12 5.58
N VAL A 384 -12.40 -12.55 4.82
CA VAL A 384 -11.42 -13.35 4.04
C VAL A 384 -10.46 -14.10 4.97
N VAL A 385 -10.10 -13.49 6.11
CA VAL A 385 -9.27 -14.14 7.14
C VAL A 385 -10.02 -15.29 7.80
N GLU A 386 -11.30 -15.09 8.14
CA GLU A 386 -12.18 -16.15 8.64
C GLU A 386 -12.26 -17.34 7.68
N ASP A 387 -12.53 -17.08 6.40
CA ASP A 387 -12.69 -18.14 5.39
C ASP A 387 -11.42 -19.00 5.28
N VAL A 388 -10.24 -18.36 5.32
CA VAL A 388 -8.95 -19.05 5.32
C VAL A 388 -8.76 -19.91 6.58
N ILE A 389 -9.05 -19.37 7.76
CA ILE A 389 -8.94 -20.11 9.03
C ILE A 389 -9.87 -21.32 9.04
N ASN A 390 -11.13 -21.14 8.64
CA ASN A 390 -12.11 -22.22 8.55
C ASN A 390 -11.65 -23.31 7.57
N LYS A 391 -11.07 -22.90 6.43
CA LYS A 391 -10.56 -23.86 5.44
C LYS A 391 -9.42 -24.72 5.98
N ILE A 392 -8.51 -24.14 6.75
CA ILE A 392 -7.42 -24.86 7.41
C ILE A 392 -7.98 -25.91 8.39
N PHE A 393 -8.96 -25.52 9.23
CA PHE A 393 -9.60 -26.46 10.16
C PHE A 393 -10.32 -27.59 9.44
N GLU A 394 -11.06 -27.28 8.36
CA GLU A 394 -11.80 -28.27 7.57
C GLU A 394 -10.88 -29.33 6.95
N LEU A 395 -9.77 -28.89 6.33
CA LEU A 395 -8.79 -29.78 5.72
C LEU A 395 -8.10 -30.68 6.76
N LYS A 396 -7.80 -30.13 7.94
CA LYS A 396 -7.19 -30.89 9.05
C LYS A 396 -8.13 -31.90 9.69
N ALA A 397 -9.38 -31.54 9.88
CA ALA A 397 -10.39 -32.48 10.38
C ALA A 397 -10.59 -33.67 9.44
N THR A 398 -10.56 -33.42 8.13
CA THR A 398 -10.72 -34.47 7.11
C THR A 398 -9.49 -35.39 7.03
N ALA A 399 -8.28 -34.83 7.15
CA ALA A 399 -7.04 -35.61 7.13
C ALA A 399 -6.86 -36.57 8.32
N VAL A 400 -7.53 -36.30 9.45
CA VAL A 400 -7.53 -37.18 10.64
C VAL A 400 -8.57 -38.31 10.52
N ALA A 401 -9.58 -38.15 9.67
CA ALA A 401 -10.68 -39.10 9.50
C ALA A 401 -10.38 -40.24 8.49
N VAL A 402 -9.24 -40.17 7.80
CA VAL A 402 -8.74 -41.17 6.82
C VAL A 402 -7.53 -41.87 7.42
#